data_AF-A0A4V6I2I7-F1
#
_entry.id   AF-A0A4V6I2I7-F1
#
_cell.length_a   1.000
_cell.length_b   1.000
_cell.length_c   1.000
_cell.angle_alpha   90.00
_cell.angle_beta   90.00
_cell.angle_gamma   90.00
#
_symmetry.space_group_name_H-M   'P 1'
#
loop_
_entity.id
_entity.type
_entity.pdbx_description
1 polymer ?
#
loop_
_entity_poly.entity_id
_entity_poly.type
_entity_poly.pdbx_seq_one_letter_code
_entity_poly.pdbx_strand_id
1 'polypeptide(L)'
;MKIPYIILGLCLFVYADNFKGITIVELDQPSVKLGKADKESGESYINAIKETCNAEIVQYFHKANIIKFFKQAKEYSHIPVAQYCTYPCVITGKVKLDSITYDFELNEGGYAVLKGKNEERYFGDEALYGECGI
;
A
#
# COMPACT_ATOMS: atom_id res chain seq x y z
N MET A 1 -35.67 -36.55 -20.47
CA MET A 1 -35.23 -35.13 -20.51
C MET A 1 -34.31 -34.91 -19.32
N LYS A 2 -33.02 -34.63 -19.58
CA LYS A 2 -32.04 -34.28 -18.54
C LYS A 2 -31.76 -32.78 -18.68
N ILE A 3 -32.04 -32.02 -17.63
CA ILE A 3 -31.69 -30.59 -17.54
C ILE A 3 -30.27 -30.53 -16.97
N PRO A 4 -29.27 -30.03 -17.70
CA PRO A 4 -28.00 -29.69 -17.07
C PRO A 4 -28.16 -28.34 -16.36
N TYR A 5 -28.00 -28.34 -15.05
CA TYR A 5 -27.79 -27.13 -14.26
C TYR A 5 -26.44 -26.54 -14.65
N ILE A 6 -26.46 -25.47 -15.45
CA ILE A 6 -25.31 -24.59 -15.65
C ILE A 6 -25.20 -23.75 -14.38
N ILE A 7 -24.33 -24.18 -13.47
CA ILE A 7 -23.85 -23.34 -12.37
C ILE A 7 -22.92 -22.31 -13.02
N LEU A 8 -23.49 -21.18 -13.41
CA LEU A 8 -22.73 -20.00 -13.81
C LEU A 8 -22.09 -19.43 -12.55
N GLY A 9 -20.87 -19.89 -12.26
CA GLY A 9 -20.01 -19.30 -11.24
C GLY A 9 -19.70 -17.87 -11.65
N LEU A 10 -20.49 -16.92 -11.16
CA LEU A 10 -20.18 -15.50 -11.15
C LEU A 10 -18.86 -15.33 -10.41
N CYS A 11 -17.75 -15.34 -11.17
CA CYS A 11 -16.50 -14.73 -10.74
C CYS A 11 -16.81 -13.25 -10.57
N LEU A 12 -17.24 -12.87 -9.37
CA LEU A 12 -17.15 -11.49 -8.91
C LEU A 12 -15.65 -11.19 -8.86
N PHE A 13 -15.13 -10.71 -9.99
CA PHE A 13 -13.94 -9.87 -9.96
C PHE A 13 -14.29 -8.74 -9.01
N VAL A 14 -13.79 -8.83 -7.79
CA VAL A 14 -13.89 -7.78 -6.78
C VAL A 14 -13.11 -6.62 -7.39
N TYR A 15 -13.83 -5.77 -8.11
CA TYR A 15 -13.33 -4.49 -8.55
C TYR A 15 -12.74 -3.80 -7.32
N ALA A 16 -11.57 -3.18 -7.50
CA ALA A 16 -10.96 -2.30 -6.51
C ALA A 16 -12.07 -1.57 -5.74
N ASP A 17 -12.09 -1.68 -4.41
CA ASP A 17 -13.07 -0.98 -3.60
C ASP A 17 -12.96 0.51 -3.93
N ASN A 18 -13.86 0.98 -4.79
CA ASN A 18 -13.85 2.36 -5.28
C ASN A 18 -14.45 3.22 -4.17
N PHE A 19 -13.62 3.57 -3.19
CA PHE A 19 -14.00 4.47 -2.10
C PHE A 19 -14.56 5.77 -2.68
N LYS A 20 -15.77 6.13 -2.27
CA LYS A 20 -16.45 7.35 -2.76
C LYS A 20 -15.88 8.60 -2.09
N GLY A 21 -15.41 8.47 -0.86
CA GLY A 21 -14.73 9.51 -0.10
C GLY A 21 -13.38 9.02 0.43
N ILE A 22 -12.31 9.77 0.17
CA ILE A 22 -10.97 9.49 0.71
C ILE A 22 -10.46 10.78 1.35
N THR A 23 -10.09 10.72 2.62
CA THR A 23 -9.53 11.87 3.35
C THR A 23 -8.37 11.41 4.22
N ILE A 24 -7.18 11.97 4.00
CA ILE A 24 -6.07 11.81 4.95
C ILE A 24 -6.37 12.70 6.17
N VAL A 25 -6.64 12.05 7.30
CA VAL A 25 -6.96 12.66 8.59
C VAL A 25 -5.68 13.12 9.28
N GLU A 26 -4.67 12.27 9.25
CA GLU A 26 -3.37 12.50 9.89
C GLU A 26 -2.28 11.86 9.03
N LEU A 27 -1.11 12.48 9.02
CA LEU A 27 0.07 11.99 8.31
C LEU A 27 1.28 12.17 9.22
N ASP A 28 1.95 11.07 9.53
CA ASP A 28 3.18 11.08 10.31
C ASP A 28 4.39 11.43 9.44
N GLN A 29 5.53 11.66 10.09
CA GLN A 29 6.80 11.75 9.37
C GLN A 29 7.18 10.37 8.82
N PRO A 30 7.72 10.29 7.58
CA PRO A 30 8.30 9.05 7.07
C PRO A 30 9.33 8.46 8.03
N SER A 31 9.43 7.13 8.00
CA SER A 31 10.37 6.40 8.84
C SER A 31 10.98 5.23 8.08
N VAL A 32 12.16 4.81 8.55
CA VAL A 32 12.90 3.71 7.96
C VAL A 32 12.60 2.41 8.69
N LYS A 33 12.14 1.40 7.94
CA LYS A 33 11.82 0.06 8.38
C LYS A 33 12.72 -0.96 7.67
N LEU A 34 13.87 -1.23 8.28
CA LEU A 34 14.90 -2.10 7.70
C LEU A 34 14.52 -3.58 7.76
N GLY A 35 14.59 -4.24 6.60
CA GLY A 35 14.55 -5.69 6.48
C GLY A 35 15.86 -6.35 6.89
N LYS A 36 15.90 -7.69 6.79
CA LYS A 36 17.13 -8.45 7.09
C LYS A 36 18.25 -8.12 6.08
N ALA A 37 17.92 -8.05 4.80
CA ALA A 37 18.86 -7.72 3.74
C ALA A 37 19.48 -6.32 3.92
N ASP A 38 18.67 -5.31 4.28
CA ASP A 38 19.17 -3.93 4.47
C ASP A 38 20.20 -3.83 5.59
N LYS A 39 20.03 -4.63 6.65
CA LYS A 39 20.97 -4.66 7.79
C LYS A 39 22.33 -5.28 7.41
N GLU A 40 22.35 -6.13 6.39
CA GLU A 40 23.56 -6.78 5.88
C GLU A 40 24.32 -5.87 4.89
N SER A 41 23.67 -4.86 4.31
CA SER A 41 24.23 -3.90 3.35
C SER A 41 25.18 -2.86 3.95
N GLY A 42 25.29 -2.79 5.28
CA GLY A 42 26.22 -1.93 6.00
C GLY A 42 25.71 -0.51 6.28
N GLU A 43 26.47 0.21 7.11
CA GLU A 43 26.04 1.47 7.74
C GLU A 43 25.88 2.63 6.73
N SER A 44 26.72 2.68 5.70
CA SER A 44 26.66 3.70 4.63
C SER A 44 25.32 3.67 3.88
N TYR A 45 24.88 2.47 3.48
CA TYR A 45 23.60 2.28 2.81
C TYR A 45 22.42 2.69 3.71
N ILE A 46 22.45 2.30 4.98
CA ILE A 46 21.41 2.65 5.95
C ILE A 46 21.32 4.16 6.16
N ASN A 47 22.46 4.86 6.21
CA ASN A 47 22.47 6.31 6.36
C ASN A 47 21.91 7.02 5.12
N ALA A 48 22.27 6.56 3.92
CA ALA A 48 21.70 7.08 2.68
C ALA A 48 20.17 6.95 2.66
N ILE A 49 19.62 5.80 3.06
CA ILE A 49 18.16 5.61 3.18
C ILE A 49 17.55 6.61 4.16
N LYS A 50 18.16 6.82 5.33
CA LYS A 50 17.63 7.75 6.33
C LYS A 50 17.60 9.19 5.82
N GLU A 51 18.59 9.59 5.04
CA GLU A 51 18.66 10.93 4.44
C GLU A 51 17.61 11.12 3.34
N THR A 52 17.34 10.08 2.54
CA THR A 52 16.35 10.14 1.45
C THR A 52 14.92 9.85 1.90
N CYS A 53 14.73 9.21 3.06
CA CYS A 53 13.41 8.86 3.59
C CYS A 53 12.72 10.07 4.23
N ASN A 54 12.24 10.99 3.41
CA ASN A 54 11.45 12.13 3.82
C ASN A 54 10.36 12.44 2.79
N ALA A 55 9.33 13.16 3.23
CA ALA A 55 8.13 13.39 2.43
C ALA A 55 8.34 14.42 1.32
N GLU A 56 9.42 15.22 1.35
CA GLU A 56 9.75 16.18 0.29
C GLU A 56 10.45 15.50 -0.90
N ILE A 57 11.17 14.41 -0.64
CA ILE A 57 11.88 13.62 -1.65
C ILE A 57 10.98 12.50 -2.19
N VAL A 58 10.33 11.74 -1.31
CA VAL A 58 9.51 10.59 -1.70
C VAL A 58 8.13 11.07 -2.13
N GLN A 59 7.97 11.34 -3.43
CA GLN A 59 6.73 11.93 -3.96
C GLN A 59 5.49 11.10 -3.65
N TYR A 60 5.60 9.77 -3.55
CA TYR A 60 4.50 8.88 -3.18
C TYR A 60 3.89 9.20 -1.81
N PHE A 61 4.65 9.85 -0.94
CA PHE A 61 4.23 10.24 0.40
C PHE A 61 3.53 11.60 0.46
N HIS A 62 3.47 12.32 -0.65
CA HIS A 62 2.62 13.51 -0.74
C HIS A 62 1.15 13.12 -0.59
N LYS A 63 0.41 13.87 0.24
CA LYS A 63 -1.02 13.64 0.52
C LYS A 63 -1.87 13.40 -0.74
N ALA A 64 -1.63 14.17 -1.82
CA ALA A 64 -2.35 13.99 -3.08
C ALA A 64 -2.08 12.63 -3.75
N ASN A 65 -0.83 12.15 -3.68
CA ASN A 65 -0.42 10.87 -4.25
C ASN A 65 -0.91 9.70 -3.40
N ILE A 66 -0.92 9.82 -2.07
CA ILE A 66 -1.55 8.84 -1.18
C ILE A 66 -3.05 8.70 -1.49
N ILE A 67 -3.74 9.83 -1.69
CA ILE A 67 -5.16 9.81 -2.10
C ILE A 67 -5.31 9.14 -3.47
N LYS A 68 -4.43 9.45 -4.43
CA LYS A 68 -4.44 8.83 -5.76
C LYS A 68 -4.22 7.32 -5.66
N PHE A 69 -3.27 6.88 -4.85
CA PHE A 69 -3.01 5.47 -4.55
C PHE A 69 -4.29 4.79 -4.09
N PHE A 70 -4.96 5.27 -3.03
CA PHE A 70 -6.19 4.64 -2.54
C PHE A 70 -7.38 4.69 -3.52
N LYS A 71 -7.34 5.55 -4.56
CA LYS A 71 -8.36 5.55 -5.63
C LYS A 71 -8.16 4.44 -6.66
N GLN A 72 -6.92 3.99 -6.88
CA GLN A 72 -6.57 3.07 -7.96
C GLN A 72 -6.03 1.73 -7.48
N ALA A 73 -5.59 1.65 -6.22
CA ALA A 73 -5.01 0.47 -5.64
C ALA A 73 -6.03 -0.68 -5.57
N LYS A 74 -5.55 -1.88 -5.84
CA LYS A 74 -6.31 -3.11 -5.73
C LYS A 74 -6.16 -3.69 -4.33
N GLU A 75 -7.23 -4.26 -3.81
CA GLU A 75 -7.21 -5.00 -2.56
C GLU A 75 -6.80 -6.46 -2.77
N TYR A 76 -6.02 -7.00 -1.83
CA TYR A 76 -5.54 -8.38 -1.83
C TYR A 76 -5.93 -9.08 -0.53
N SER A 77 -6.04 -10.41 -0.58
CA SER A 77 -6.31 -11.25 0.60
C SER A 77 -5.12 -11.36 1.57
N HIS A 78 -3.93 -10.97 1.12
CA HIS A 78 -2.68 -11.02 1.87
C HIS A 78 -1.78 -9.87 1.41
N ILE A 79 -0.77 -9.53 2.21
CA ILE A 79 0.18 -8.48 1.87
C ILE A 79 0.93 -8.84 0.56
N PRO A 80 0.85 -8.02 -0.51
CA PRO A 80 1.35 -8.38 -1.83
C PRO A 80 2.86 -8.14 -2.00
N VAL A 81 3.67 -8.36 -0.95
CA VAL A 81 5.11 -7.99 -0.94
C VAL A 81 5.88 -8.60 -2.12
N ALA A 82 5.55 -9.82 -2.54
CA ALA A 82 6.26 -10.50 -3.61
C ALA A 82 6.08 -9.86 -5.00
N GLN A 83 5.02 -9.06 -5.19
CA GLN A 83 4.72 -8.38 -6.45
C GLN A 83 5.31 -6.96 -6.53
N TYR A 84 5.82 -6.43 -5.42
CA TYR A 84 6.30 -5.06 -5.30
C TYR A 84 7.77 -5.00 -4.87
N CYS A 85 8.45 -3.96 -5.31
CA CYS A 85 9.80 -3.66 -4.83
C CYS A 85 9.68 -3.16 -3.40
N THR A 86 10.32 -3.84 -2.44
CA THR A 86 10.23 -3.45 -1.04
C THR A 86 11.31 -2.46 -0.72
N TYR A 87 10.92 -1.20 -0.55
CA TYR A 87 11.84 -0.15 -0.11
C TYR A 87 11.77 0.00 1.42
N PRO A 88 12.87 0.34 2.09
CA PRO A 88 12.90 0.46 3.54
C PRO A 88 12.20 1.74 4.05
N CYS A 89 11.82 2.68 3.18
CA CYS A 89 11.12 3.89 3.57
C CYS A 89 9.60 3.68 3.57
N VAL A 90 8.94 4.07 4.67
CA VAL A 90 7.48 3.97 4.84
C VAL A 90 6.91 5.26 5.40
N ILE A 91 5.64 5.56 5.11
CA ILE A 91 4.88 6.61 5.76
C ILE A 91 3.64 6.04 6.43
N THR A 92 3.33 6.53 7.63
CA THR A 92 2.15 6.13 8.40
C THR A 92 1.19 7.30 8.61
N GLY A 93 -0.04 6.97 9.01
CA GLY A 93 -1.01 7.98 9.42
C GLY A 93 -2.41 7.41 9.54
N LYS A 94 -3.41 8.29 9.43
CA LYS A 94 -4.82 7.92 9.48
C LYS A 94 -5.53 8.34 8.19
N VAL A 95 -6.24 7.40 7.58
CA VAL A 95 -7.06 7.65 6.39
C VAL A 95 -8.51 7.31 6.69
N LYS A 96 -9.42 8.22 6.33
CA LYS A 96 -10.85 7.94 6.30
C LYS A 96 -11.24 7.54 4.89
N LEU A 97 -11.68 6.30 4.75
CA LEU A 97 -12.21 5.70 3.52
C LEU A 97 -13.72 5.54 3.71
N ASP A 98 -14.49 6.33 2.98
CA ASP A 98 -15.92 6.55 3.17
C ASP A 98 -16.26 6.95 4.62
N SER A 99 -16.87 6.05 5.38
CA SER A 99 -17.27 6.26 6.77
C SER A 99 -16.30 5.67 7.78
N ILE A 100 -15.30 4.89 7.34
CA ILE A 100 -14.40 4.13 8.22
C ILE A 100 -13.04 4.80 8.26
N THR A 101 -12.46 4.90 9.45
CA THR A 101 -11.09 5.42 9.65
C THR A 101 -10.16 4.25 9.93
N TYR A 102 -9.04 4.24 9.22
CA TYR A 102 -7.98 3.25 9.32
C TYR A 102 -6.67 3.92 9.69
N ASP A 103 -5.87 3.24 10.49
CA ASP A 103 -4.43 3.48 10.53
C ASP A 103 -3.83 2.88 9.26
N PHE A 104 -2.91 3.57 8.59
CA PHE A 104 -2.25 3.06 7.40
C PHE A 104 -0.73 3.05 7.54
N GLU A 105 -0.09 2.10 6.89
CA GLU A 105 1.34 2.08 6.56
C GLU A 105 1.45 1.94 5.05
N LEU A 106 2.06 2.91 4.37
CA LEU A 106 2.32 2.88 2.93
C LEU A 106 3.82 2.72 2.71
N ASN A 107 4.19 1.68 1.95
CA ASN A 107 5.53 1.49 1.45
C ASN A 107 5.72 2.28 0.15
N GLU A 108 6.89 2.91 -0.01
CA GLU A 108 7.25 3.60 -1.25
C GLU A 108 7.16 2.70 -2.49
N GLY A 109 7.34 1.39 -2.31
CA GLY A 109 7.19 0.35 -3.33
C GLY A 109 5.80 0.15 -3.90
N GLY A 110 4.79 0.89 -3.44
CA GLY A 110 3.46 0.86 -4.03
C GLY A 110 2.49 -0.14 -3.39
N TYR A 111 2.68 -0.48 -2.11
CA TYR A 111 1.69 -1.25 -1.35
C TYR A 111 1.44 -0.64 0.03
N ALA A 112 0.22 -0.84 0.53
CA ALA A 112 -0.21 -0.34 1.83
C ALA A 112 -0.92 -1.40 2.65
N VAL A 113 -0.82 -1.25 3.97
CA VAL A 113 -1.57 -2.01 4.95
C VAL A 113 -2.48 -1.05 5.72
N LEU A 114 -3.77 -1.34 5.78
CA LEU A 114 -4.73 -0.63 6.62
C LEU A 114 -5.08 -1.47 7.83
N LYS A 115 -5.05 -0.87 9.02
CA LYS A 115 -5.46 -1.49 10.28
C LYS A 115 -6.69 -0.79 10.81
N GLY A 116 -7.78 -1.53 10.88
CA GLY A 116 -9.02 -1.14 11.55
C GLY A 116 -9.08 -1.73 12.96
N LYS A 117 -10.23 -1.57 13.63
CA LYS A 117 -10.42 -2.07 15.00
C LYS A 117 -10.26 -3.59 15.11
N ASN A 118 -10.74 -4.34 14.12
CA ASN A 118 -10.76 -5.81 14.10
C ASN A 118 -10.43 -6.37 12.70
N GLU A 119 -9.79 -5.58 11.83
CA GLU A 119 -9.50 -5.98 10.45
C GLU A 119 -8.15 -5.41 10.00
N GLU A 120 -7.52 -6.14 9.10
CA GLU A 120 -6.34 -5.70 8.37
C GLU A 120 -6.62 -5.88 6.87
N ARG A 121 -6.36 -4.84 6.08
CA ARG A 121 -6.63 -4.82 4.64
C ARG A 121 -5.36 -4.48 3.87
N TYR A 122 -5.15 -5.13 2.74
CA TYR A 122 -3.90 -5.04 1.97
C TYR A 122 -4.17 -4.46 0.60
N PHE A 123 -3.43 -3.42 0.23
CA PHE A 123 -3.60 -2.72 -1.02
C PHE A 123 -2.29 -2.63 -1.80
N GLY A 124 -2.40 -2.56 -3.12
CA GLY A 124 -1.25 -2.27 -3.97
C GLY A 124 -1.64 -1.63 -5.29
N ASP A 125 -0.75 -0.81 -5.82
CA ASP A 125 -0.90 -0.14 -7.11
C ASP A 125 -0.29 -1.01 -8.22
N GLU A 126 -1.12 -1.72 -8.98
CA GLU A 126 -0.65 -2.64 -10.04
C GLU A 126 0.24 -1.95 -11.10
N ALA A 127 0.21 -0.62 -11.22
CA ALA A 127 1.11 0.14 -12.08
C ALA A 127 2.58 0.13 -11.60
N LEU A 128 2.84 -0.23 -10.34
CA LEU A 128 4.16 -0.30 -9.72
C LEU A 128 4.67 -1.74 -9.57
N TYR A 129 4.01 -2.72 -10.21
CA TYR A 129 4.45 -4.10 -10.20
C TYR A 129 5.86 -4.27 -10.80
N GLY A 130 6.78 -4.77 -9.97
CA GLY A 130 8.17 -5.03 -10.38
C GLY A 130 8.99 -3.77 -10.73
N GLU A 131 8.46 -2.57 -10.49
CA GLU A 131 9.15 -1.31 -10.76
C GLU A 131 10.20 -1.03 -9.68
N CYS A 132 11.41 -1.55 -9.90
CA CYS A 132 12.56 -1.37 -9.01
C CYS A 132 13.54 -0.39 -9.66
N GLY A 133 13.45 0.91 -9.35
CA GLY A 133 14.40 1.89 -9.90
C GLY A 133 14.03 3.36 -9.79
N ILE A 134 13.26 3.74 -8.76
CA ILE A 134 12.96 5.16 -8.45
C ILE A 134 14.27 5.93 -8.24
#